data_AF-A0A845AEF5-F1
#
_entry.id   AF-A0A845AEF5-F1
#
_cell.length_a   1.000
_cell.length_b   1.000
_cell.length_c   1.000
_cell.angle_alpha   90.00
_cell.angle_beta   90.00
_cell.angle_gamma   90.00
#
_symmetry.space_group_name_H-M   'P 1'
#
loop_
_entity.id
_entity.type
_entity.pdbx_description
1 polymer ?
#
loop_
_entity_poly.entity_id
_entity_poly.type
_entity_poly.pdbx_seq_one_letter_code
_entity_poly.pdbx_strand_id
1 'polypeptide(L)'
;MEARATRRAGGTEIRPAIFVTTGIDNAGLPLDFAARGYVQAGYVGGSYATAFADGSLVAERTLAQRGDTRLNAGAGTRAGIQKGAKRLDVGPSASLSLSIGPVPARVALDYRLRVLGDAEPASGAALTLSTGF
;
A
#
# COMPACT_ATOMS: atom_id res chain seq x y z
N MET A 1 14.90 -4.90 -13.20
CA MET A 1 15.09 -3.44 -13.36
C MET A 1 13.79 -2.87 -13.90
N GLU A 2 13.26 -1.80 -13.30
CA GLU A 2 12.03 -1.14 -13.76
C GLU A 2 12.37 0.30 -14.16
N ALA A 3 11.93 0.74 -15.33
CA ALA A 3 12.08 2.12 -15.79
C ALA A 3 10.72 2.82 -15.73
N ARG A 4 10.65 3.96 -15.03
CA ARG A 4 9.43 4.78 -14.95
C ARG A 4 9.59 6.03 -15.80
N ALA A 5 8.67 6.26 -16.73
CA ALA A 5 8.56 7.51 -17.50
C ALA A 5 7.39 8.33 -16.95
N THR A 6 7.63 9.61 -16.63
CA THR A 6 6.58 10.51 -16.13
C THR A 6 6.50 11.72 -17.05
N ARG A 7 5.35 11.93 -17.69
CA ARG A 7 5.11 13.10 -18.55
C ARG A 7 4.47 14.21 -17.72
N ARG A 8 5.16 15.35 -17.55
CA ARG A 8 4.57 16.59 -17.03
C ARG A 8 4.44 17.59 -18.17
N ALA A 9 3.40 18.43 -18.13
CA ALA A 9 3.17 19.46 -19.13
C ALA A 9 4.36 20.44 -19.16
N GLY A 10 5.23 20.31 -20.18
CA GLY A 10 6.44 21.11 -20.35
C GLY A 10 7.67 20.37 -20.92
N GLY A 11 7.72 19.04 -20.88
CA GLY A 11 8.82 18.26 -21.46
C GLY A 11 8.87 16.79 -21.01
N THR A 12 9.67 15.97 -21.70
CA THR A 12 9.96 14.58 -21.29
C THR A 12 11.28 14.56 -20.52
N GLU A 13 11.22 14.36 -19.20
CA GLU A 13 12.42 14.15 -18.37
C GLU A 13 12.56 12.64 -18.11
N ILE A 14 13.69 12.06 -18.50
CA ILE A 14 14.01 10.65 -18.20
C ILE A 14 14.65 10.60 -16.81
N ARG A 15 14.02 9.87 -15.89
CA ARG A 15 14.53 9.69 -14.52
C ARG A 15 14.68 8.20 -14.22
N PRO A 16 15.90 7.63 -14.32
CA PRO A 16 16.11 6.23 -14.00
C PRO A 16 15.84 5.98 -12.52
N ALA A 17 15.27 4.83 -12.18
CA ALA A 17 15.03 4.44 -10.79
C ALA A 17 15.49 3.01 -10.56
N ILE A 18 16.07 2.77 -9.38
CA ILE A 18 16.34 1.42 -8.88
C ILE A 18 15.75 1.30 -7.49
N PHE A 19 15.09 0.18 -7.21
CA PHE A 19 14.47 -0.06 -5.92
C PHE A 19 14.41 -1.56 -5.62
N VAL A 20 14.25 -1.86 -4.34
CA VAL A 20 13.99 -3.20 -3.82
C VAL A 20 12.65 -3.18 -3.09
N THR A 21 11.92 -4.28 -3.17
CA THR A 21 10.61 -4.43 -2.52
C THR A 21 10.51 -5.81 -1.90
N THR A 22 9.83 -5.91 -0.77
CA THR A 22 9.47 -7.17 -0.13
C THR A 22 8.12 -7.03 0.56
N GLY A 23 7.45 -8.14 0.83
CA GLY A 23 6.12 -8.12 1.42
C GLY A 23 5.71 -9.45 2.04
N ILE A 24 4.60 -9.38 2.77
CA ILE A 24 3.91 -10.47 3.43
C ILE A 24 2.42 -10.36 3.13
N ASP A 25 1.75 -11.48 2.88
CA ASP A 25 0.32 -11.48 2.52
C ASP A 25 -0.59 -12.14 3.56
N ASN A 26 -0.03 -13.01 4.41
CA ASN A 26 -0.77 -13.71 5.45
C ASN A 26 0.14 -14.17 6.60
N ALA A 27 0.71 -13.22 7.35
CA ALA A 27 1.45 -13.54 8.57
C ALA A 27 0.49 -13.62 9.76
N GLY A 28 0.37 -14.80 10.38
CA GLY A 28 -0.48 -14.99 11.55
C GLY A 28 -0.03 -14.14 12.75
N LEU A 29 -1.00 -13.56 13.45
CA LEU A 29 -0.83 -12.79 14.68
C LEU A 29 -1.73 -13.35 15.79
N PRO A 30 -1.48 -13.01 17.07
CA PRO A 30 -2.39 -13.35 18.16
C PRO A 30 -3.82 -12.84 17.92
N LEU A 31 -4.80 -13.45 18.59
CA LEU A 31 -6.23 -13.08 18.53
C LEU A 31 -6.85 -13.22 17.13
N ASP A 32 -6.41 -14.22 16.36
CA ASP A 32 -6.89 -14.52 14.99
C ASP A 32 -6.72 -13.37 13.99
N PHE A 33 -5.76 -12.48 14.25
CA PHE A 33 -5.35 -11.49 13.27
C PHE A 33 -4.38 -12.10 12.26
N ALA A 34 -4.43 -11.58 11.05
CA ALA A 34 -3.44 -11.80 10.02
C ALA A 34 -2.90 -10.45 9.57
N ALA A 35 -1.58 -10.37 9.40
CA ALA A 35 -0.89 -9.22 8.86
C ALA A 35 -0.57 -9.40 7.38
N ARG A 36 -0.77 -8.32 6.64
CA ARG A 36 -0.30 -8.13 5.26
C ARG A 36 0.42 -6.81 5.14
N GLY A 37 1.42 -6.74 4.29
CA GLY A 37 2.17 -5.51 4.12
C GLY A 37 3.30 -5.63 3.13
N TYR A 38 3.82 -4.47 2.73
CA TYR A 38 4.99 -4.38 1.89
C TYR A 38 5.86 -3.22 2.36
N VAL A 39 7.13 -3.29 2.01
CA VAL A 39 8.07 -2.18 2.12
C VAL A 39 8.87 -2.11 0.83
N GLN A 40 9.17 -0.89 0.39
CA GLN A 40 10.02 -0.63 -0.75
C GLN A 40 10.94 0.55 -0.46
N ALA A 41 12.16 0.48 -0.99
CA ALA A 41 13.12 1.56 -0.90
C ALA A 41 13.96 1.60 -2.17
N GLY A 42 14.36 2.81 -2.56
CA GLY A 42 15.09 2.99 -3.80
C GLY A 42 15.67 4.38 -3.97
N TYR A 43 16.20 4.59 -5.17
CA TYR A 43 16.80 5.83 -5.59
C TYR A 43 16.34 6.17 -7.00
N VAL A 44 15.89 7.41 -7.18
CA VAL A 44 15.57 7.98 -8.50
C VAL A 44 16.68 8.94 -8.88
N GLY A 45 17.26 8.78 -10.07
CA GLY A 45 18.29 9.65 -10.64
C GLY A 45 17.72 10.84 -11.44
N GLY A 46 18.62 11.62 -12.05
CA GLY A 46 18.31 12.85 -12.80
C GLY A 46 18.52 14.13 -11.99
N SER A 47 18.00 15.24 -12.49
CA SER A 47 18.19 16.61 -11.98
C SER A 47 17.74 16.79 -10.51
N TYR A 48 16.79 15.96 -10.07
CA TYR A 48 16.31 15.85 -8.69
C TYR A 48 16.50 14.45 -8.16
N ALA A 49 17.76 14.03 -8.07
CA ALA A 49 18.09 12.71 -7.56
C ALA A 49 17.69 12.58 -6.09
N THR A 50 16.93 11.53 -5.76
CA THR A 50 16.36 11.35 -4.42
C THR A 50 16.26 9.89 -4.05
N ALA A 51 16.67 9.57 -2.83
CA ALA A 51 16.25 8.35 -2.18
C ALA A 51 14.76 8.43 -1.83
N PHE A 52 14.09 7.29 -1.80
CA PHE A 52 12.74 7.16 -1.30
C PHE A 52 12.58 5.83 -0.55
N ALA A 53 11.62 5.81 0.36
CA ALA A 53 11.11 4.59 0.95
C ALA A 53 9.60 4.73 1.19
N ASP A 54 8.85 3.66 0.99
CA ASP A 54 7.44 3.58 1.33
C ASP A 54 7.08 2.18 1.86
N GLY A 55 5.93 2.10 2.49
CA GLY A 55 5.43 0.84 3.00
C GLY A 55 4.02 0.94 3.54
N SER A 56 3.38 -0.22 3.62
CA SER A 56 2.07 -0.40 4.21
C SER A 56 2.06 -1.66 5.05
N LEU A 57 1.37 -1.62 6.18
CA LEU A 57 1.10 -2.78 7.01
C LEU A 57 -0.35 -2.72 7.45
N VAL A 58 -1.09 -3.82 7.31
CA VAL A 58 -2.49 -3.94 7.74
C VAL A 58 -2.62 -5.23 8.54
N ALA A 59 -3.20 -5.14 9.73
CA ALA A 59 -3.62 -6.28 10.53
C ALA A 59 -5.14 -6.37 10.50
N GLU A 60 -5.67 -7.51 10.08
CA GLU A 60 -7.11 -7.75 9.95
C GLU A 60 -7.48 -9.10 10.57
N ARG A 61 -8.71 -9.21 11.07
CA ARG A 61 -9.32 -10.47 11.46
C ARG A 61 -10.53 -10.76 10.58
N THR A 62 -10.85 -12.04 10.39
CA THR A 62 -12.09 -12.42 9.72
C THR A 62 -13.27 -12.13 10.65
N LEU A 63 -14.26 -11.38 10.16
CA LEU A 63 -15.52 -11.09 10.86
C LEU A 63 -16.64 -12.02 10.43
N ALA A 64 -16.67 -12.38 9.15
CA ALA A 64 -17.66 -13.30 8.60
C ALA A 64 -17.08 -14.04 7.38
N GLN A 65 -17.54 -15.27 7.18
CA GLN A 65 -17.18 -16.08 6.02
C GLN A 65 -18.43 -16.76 5.46
N ARG A 66 -18.57 -16.75 4.14
CA ARG A 66 -19.61 -17.48 3.40
C ARG A 66 -19.01 -18.06 2.13
N GLY A 67 -18.86 -19.39 2.08
CA GLY A 67 -18.15 -20.06 0.99
C GLY A 67 -16.74 -19.50 0.82
N ASP A 68 -16.41 -19.10 -0.41
CA ASP A 68 -15.11 -18.52 -0.77
C ASP A 68 -15.01 -17.00 -0.52
N THR A 69 -16.01 -16.40 0.13
CA THR A 69 -16.01 -14.99 0.48
C THR A 69 -15.71 -14.80 1.97
N ARG A 70 -14.69 -14.00 2.28
CA ARG A 70 -14.35 -13.59 3.65
C ARG A 70 -14.42 -12.07 3.79
N LEU A 71 -15.18 -11.62 4.78
CA LEU A 71 -15.19 -10.24 5.26
C LEU A 71 -14.19 -10.10 6.40
N ASN A 72 -13.23 -9.20 6.25
CA ASN A 72 -12.23 -8.90 7.26
C ASN A 72 -12.31 -7.44 7.69
N ALA A 73 -11.88 -7.17 8.91
CA ALA A 73 -11.70 -5.81 9.40
C ALA A 73 -10.51 -5.71 10.34
N GLY A 74 -9.95 -4.52 10.44
CA GLY A 74 -8.87 -4.21 11.35
C GLY A 74 -8.34 -2.81 11.14
N ALA A 75 -7.03 -2.66 11.17
CA ALA A 75 -6.37 -1.37 11.02
C ALA A 75 -5.05 -1.50 10.27
N GLY A 76 -4.64 -0.40 9.64
CA GLY A 76 -3.37 -0.36 8.94
C GLY A 76 -2.63 0.96 9.12
N THR A 77 -1.35 0.91 8.81
CA THR A 77 -0.44 2.03 8.76
C THR A 77 0.21 2.10 7.38
N ARG A 78 0.45 3.32 6.90
CA ARG A 78 1.09 3.60 5.61
C ARG A 78 2.09 4.71 5.80
N ALA A 79 3.33 4.48 5.38
CA ALA A 79 4.40 5.43 5.52
C ALA A 79 5.10 5.65 4.18
N GLY A 80 5.55 6.88 3.95
CA GLY A 80 6.36 7.24 2.80
C GLY A 80 7.30 8.37 3.13
N ILE A 81 8.53 8.30 2.64
CA ILE A 81 9.55 9.34 2.77
C ILE A 81 10.31 9.49 1.46
N GLN A 82 10.44 10.73 1.00
CA GLN A 82 11.24 11.16 -0.13
C GLN A 82 11.80 12.56 0.19
N LYS A 83 12.85 13.00 -0.50
CA LYS A 83 13.41 14.35 -0.29
C LYS A 83 12.31 15.42 -0.37
N GLY A 84 12.09 16.12 0.76
CA GLY A 84 11.09 17.19 0.89
C GLY A 84 9.66 16.73 1.21
N ALA A 85 9.39 15.43 1.30
CA ALA A 85 8.04 14.92 1.60
C ALA A 85 8.11 13.68 2.51
N LYS A 86 7.39 13.71 3.62
CA LYS A 86 7.17 12.56 4.49
C LYS A 86 5.69 12.48 4.83
N ARG A 87 5.17 11.27 4.97
CA ARG A 87 3.77 11.03 5.37
C ARG A 87 3.65 9.73 6.14
N LEU A 88 2.91 9.76 7.23
CA LEU A 88 2.46 8.58 7.97
C LEU A 88 0.95 8.69 8.16
N ASP A 89 0.22 7.70 7.67
CA ASP A 89 -1.21 7.55 7.90
C ASP A 89 -1.49 6.29 8.73
N VAL A 90 -2.48 6.35 9.60
CA VAL A 90 -3.05 5.19 10.29
C VAL A 90 -4.56 5.19 10.12
N GLY A 91 -5.21 4.04 10.30
CA GLY A 91 -6.66 4.03 10.42
C GLY A 91 -7.31 2.69 10.15
N PRO A 92 -8.65 2.64 10.21
CA PRO A 92 -9.39 1.40 10.04
C PRO A 92 -9.28 0.89 8.61
N SER A 93 -9.34 -0.43 8.48
CA SER A 93 -9.35 -1.17 7.23
C SER A 93 -10.48 -2.19 7.25
N ALA A 94 -11.17 -2.33 6.13
CA ALA A 94 -12.10 -3.42 5.87
C ALA A 94 -11.76 -4.04 4.52
N SER A 95 -11.81 -5.36 4.41
CA SER A 95 -11.58 -6.02 3.14
C SER A 95 -12.52 -7.19 2.90
N LEU A 96 -12.81 -7.42 1.63
CA LEU A 96 -13.55 -8.56 1.14
C LEU A 96 -12.59 -9.39 0.29
N SER A 97 -12.29 -10.61 0.73
CA SER A 97 -11.49 -11.59 -0.02
C SER A 97 -12.43 -12.58 -0.70
N LEU A 98 -12.22 -12.82 -2.00
CA LEU A 98 -13.05 -13.65 -2.86
C LEU A 98 -12.15 -14.62 -3.64
N SER A 99 -12.70 -15.76 -4.05
CA SER A 99 -12.14 -16.58 -5.13
C SER A 99 -13.06 -16.50 -6.34
N ILE A 100 -12.54 -16.02 -7.48
CA ILE A 100 -13.25 -16.02 -8.76
C ILE A 100 -12.70 -17.21 -9.56
N GLY A 101 -13.31 -18.39 -9.36
CA GLY A 101 -12.70 -19.65 -9.80
C GLY A 101 -11.35 -19.86 -9.09
N PRO A 102 -10.25 -20.14 -9.80
CA PRO A 102 -8.93 -20.30 -9.19
C PRO A 102 -8.24 -18.97 -8.83
N VAL A 103 -8.81 -17.82 -9.21
CA VAL A 103 -8.15 -16.52 -9.08
C VAL A 103 -8.55 -15.84 -7.76
N PRO A 104 -7.61 -15.61 -6.82
CA PRO A 104 -7.91 -14.84 -5.62
C PRO A 104 -8.08 -13.36 -5.97
N ALA A 105 -9.13 -12.74 -5.43
CA ALA A 105 -9.42 -11.32 -5.56
C ALA A 105 -9.66 -10.70 -4.18
N ARG A 106 -9.28 -9.43 -4.03
CA ARG A 106 -9.52 -8.68 -2.79
C ARG A 106 -9.94 -7.25 -3.12
N VAL A 107 -10.99 -6.80 -2.43
CA VAL A 107 -11.39 -5.41 -2.36
C VAL A 107 -11.11 -4.91 -0.95
N ALA A 108 -10.37 -3.82 -0.80
CA ALA A 108 -10.05 -3.22 0.50
C ALA A 108 -10.47 -1.75 0.53
N LEU A 109 -11.09 -1.34 1.63
CA LEU A 109 -11.45 0.03 1.95
C LEU A 109 -10.68 0.46 3.19
N ASP A 110 -9.90 1.53 3.06
CA ASP A 110 -9.07 2.07 4.13
C ASP A 110 -9.44 3.51 4.39
N TYR A 111 -9.60 3.89 5.65
CA TYR A 111 -9.65 5.30 6.01
C TYR A 111 -8.28 5.72 6.53
N ARG A 112 -7.63 6.66 5.84
CA ARG A 112 -6.27 7.11 6.14
C ARG A 112 -6.33 8.41 6.92
N LEU A 113 -6.03 8.34 8.21
CA LEU A 113 -5.83 9.49 9.09
C LEU A 113 -4.35 9.82 9.11
N ARG A 114 -3.95 11.00 8.60
CA ARG A 114 -2.55 11.43 8.63
C ARG A 114 -2.15 11.80 10.05
N VAL A 115 -1.11 11.13 10.55
CA VAL A 115 -0.53 11.36 11.88
C VAL A 115 0.74 12.19 11.79
N LEU A 116 1.52 12.05 10.70
CA LEU A 116 2.73 12.84 10.46
C LEU A 116 2.84 13.26 9.01
N GLY A 117 3.41 14.45 8.80
CA GLY A 117 3.75 15.00 7.48
C GLY A 117 2.69 15.94 6.91
N ASP A 118 3.10 16.68 5.88
CA ASP A 118 2.35 17.83 5.36
C ASP A 118 1.76 17.59 3.97
N ALA A 119 1.90 16.38 3.40
CA ALA A 119 1.45 16.05 2.06
C ALA A 119 -0.09 15.92 1.98
N GLU A 120 -0.75 16.79 1.22
CA GLU A 120 -2.21 16.74 0.98
C GLU A 120 -2.64 15.47 0.22
N PRO A 121 -3.89 14.99 0.41
CA PRO A 121 -4.91 15.48 1.34
C PRO A 121 -4.67 15.00 2.77
N ALA A 122 -5.24 15.74 3.74
CA ALA A 122 -5.03 15.49 5.17
C ALA A 122 -5.55 14.12 5.64
N SER A 123 -6.78 13.75 5.29
CA SER A 123 -7.33 12.42 5.57
C SER A 123 -8.30 12.03 4.47
N GLY A 124 -8.49 10.74 4.22
CA GLY A 124 -9.42 10.29 3.18
C GLY A 124 -9.59 8.78 3.08
N ALA A 125 -10.65 8.39 2.39
CA ALA A 125 -10.89 6.99 2.06
C ALA A 125 -10.06 6.58 0.84
N ALA A 126 -9.53 5.37 0.87
CA ALA A 126 -8.87 4.72 -0.25
C ALA A 126 -9.52 3.36 -0.52
N LEU A 127 -9.90 3.12 -1.77
CA LEU A 127 -10.39 1.82 -2.24
C LEU A 127 -9.26 1.15 -3.04
N THR A 128 -8.99 -0.11 -2.77
CA THR A 128 -7.97 -0.91 -3.48
C THR A 128 -8.60 -2.20 -3.97
N LEU A 129 -8.37 -2.52 -5.24
CA LEU A 129 -8.72 -3.80 -5.85
C LEU A 129 -7.43 -4.50 -6.25
N SER A 130 -7.26 -5.74 -5.82
CA SER A 130 -6.08 -6.56 -6.12
C SER A 130 -6.47 -7.98 -6.49
N THR A 131 -5.69 -8.60 -7.38
CA THR A 131 -5.83 -10.00 -7.78
C THR A 131 -4.47 -10.69 -7.72
N GLY A 132 -4.45 -11.98 -7.38
CA GLY A 132 -3.25 -12.82 -7.49
C GLY A 132 -3.28 -13.63 -8.79
N PHE A 133 -2.10 -13.85 -9.39
CA PHE A 133 -1.89 -14.68 -10.58
C PHE A 133 -0.68 -15.58 -10.39
#